data_AF-A0A971D254-F1
#
_entry.id   AF-A0A971D254-F1
#
_cell.length_a   1.000
_cell.length_b   1.000
_cell.length_c   1.000
_cell.angle_alpha   90.00
_cell.angle_beta   90.00
_cell.angle_gamma   90.00
#
_symmetry.space_group_name_H-M   'P 1'
#
loop_
_entity.id
_entity.type
_entity.pdbx_description
1 polymer ?
#
loop_
_entity_poly.entity_id
_entity_poly.type
_entity_poly.pdbx_seq_one_letter_code
_entity_poly.pdbx_strand_id
1 'polypeptide(L)'
;MLLRRRPLLGAAVVGGVAYHAGKQRVRAQEAEAGQDYQIQQLQEQNAQMQQQLQQQAPAAAPAAAAAPAGGVTGQLTELKGLLDAGVLSPEEFEAAKAKVLAGG
;
A
#
# COMPACT_ATOMS: atom_id res chain seq x y z
N MET A 1 -46.02 -63.60 -31.22
CA MET A 1 -45.07 -63.03 -30.23
C MET A 1 -43.66 -63.48 -30.59
N LEU A 2 -42.82 -62.64 -31.21
CA LEU A 2 -41.39 -62.97 -31.41
C LEU A 2 -40.49 -61.73 -31.23
N LEU A 3 -39.62 -61.87 -30.22
CA LEU A 3 -38.26 -61.35 -30.02
C LEU A 3 -37.97 -59.85 -30.19
N ARG A 4 -37.98 -59.16 -29.04
CA ARG A 4 -37.21 -57.94 -28.78
C ARG A 4 -35.71 -58.27 -28.73
N ARG A 5 -34.89 -57.68 -29.60
CA ARG A 5 -33.44 -57.56 -29.39
C ARG A 5 -33.16 -56.27 -28.62
N ARG A 6 -32.64 -56.42 -27.41
CA ARG A 6 -32.23 -55.36 -26.47
C ARG A 6 -30.76 -54.95 -26.73
N PRO A 7 -30.38 -53.73 -26.33
CA PRO A 7 -29.10 -53.09 -26.65
C PRO A 7 -27.91 -53.73 -25.92
N LEU A 8 -26.72 -53.54 -26.50
CA LEU A 8 -25.44 -53.98 -25.97
C LEU A 8 -25.18 -53.35 -24.58
N LEU A 9 -25.00 -54.26 -23.64
CA LEU A 9 -24.40 -54.06 -22.33
C LEU A 9 -22.94 -53.57 -22.45
N GLY A 10 -22.58 -52.66 -21.55
CA GLY A 10 -21.50 -52.95 -20.62
C GLY A 10 -20.12 -52.37 -20.94
N ALA A 11 -19.75 -51.33 -20.18
CA ALA A 11 -18.41 -51.01 -19.67
C ALA A 11 -18.56 -49.72 -18.85
N ALA A 12 -18.06 -49.52 -17.63
CA ALA A 12 -17.40 -50.38 -16.67
C ALA A 12 -17.64 -49.71 -15.29
N VAL A 13 -18.16 -50.44 -14.31
CA VAL A 13 -18.41 -49.94 -12.94
C VAL A 13 -17.22 -50.34 -12.08
N VAL A 14 -16.07 -49.69 -12.29
CA VAL A 14 -14.86 -49.88 -11.44
C VAL A 14 -14.51 -48.60 -10.66
N GLY A 15 -15.30 -47.53 -10.79
CA GLY A 15 -15.00 -46.21 -10.20
C GLY A 15 -15.61 -45.91 -8.83
N GLY A 16 -16.27 -46.84 -8.13
CA GLY A 16 -17.10 -46.49 -6.96
C GLY A 16 -16.34 -46.02 -5.72
N VAL A 17 -15.20 -46.62 -5.38
CA VAL A 17 -14.44 -46.32 -4.14
C VAL A 17 -13.20 -45.47 -4.36
N ALA A 18 -12.57 -45.56 -5.55
CA ALA A 18 -11.47 -44.67 -5.92
C ALA A 18 -11.93 -43.22 -6.16
N TYR A 19 -13.17 -43.01 -6.61
CA TYR A 19 -13.72 -41.68 -6.89
C TYR A 19 -13.92 -40.84 -5.62
N HIS A 20 -14.22 -41.45 -4.48
CA HIS A 20 -14.38 -40.72 -3.22
C HIS A 20 -13.06 -40.29 -2.58
N ALA A 21 -12.00 -41.12 -2.67
CA ALA A 21 -10.66 -40.75 -2.21
C ALA A 21 -9.99 -39.71 -3.12
N GLY A 22 -10.25 -39.77 -4.43
CA GLY A 22 -9.81 -38.76 -5.40
C GLY A 22 -10.49 -37.40 -5.17
N LYS A 23 -11.78 -37.36 -4.81
CA LYS A 23 -12.53 -36.10 -4.64
C LYS A 23 -11.98 -35.20 -3.53
N GLN A 24 -11.42 -35.76 -2.46
CA GLN A 24 -10.75 -35.00 -1.40
C GLN A 24 -9.46 -34.34 -1.90
N ARG A 25 -8.65 -35.07 -2.68
CA ARG A 25 -7.43 -34.56 -3.31
C ARG A 25 -7.73 -33.51 -4.38
N VAL A 26 -8.79 -33.70 -5.16
CA VAL A 26 -9.25 -32.71 -6.15
C VAL A 26 -9.73 -31.44 -5.46
N ARG A 27 -10.52 -31.53 -4.39
CA ARG A 27 -10.92 -30.36 -3.61
C ARG A 27 -9.77 -29.65 -2.91
N ALA A 28 -8.79 -30.42 -2.42
CA ALA A 28 -7.56 -29.86 -1.87
C ALA A 28 -6.78 -29.12 -2.95
N GLN A 29 -6.59 -29.71 -4.13
CA GLN A 29 -5.94 -29.04 -5.26
C GLN A 29 -6.71 -27.83 -5.79
N GLU A 30 -8.04 -27.87 -5.81
CA GLU A 30 -8.88 -26.72 -6.18
C GLU A 30 -8.78 -25.60 -5.13
N ALA A 31 -8.71 -25.95 -3.84
CA ALA A 31 -8.49 -24.99 -2.77
C ALA A 31 -7.06 -24.43 -2.77
N GLU A 32 -6.05 -25.26 -3.04
CA GLU A 32 -4.65 -24.85 -3.24
C GLU A 32 -4.54 -23.91 -4.44
N ALA A 33 -5.11 -24.28 -5.60
CA ALA A 33 -5.12 -23.43 -6.79
C ALA A 33 -5.86 -22.10 -6.56
N GLY A 34 -6.95 -22.11 -5.79
CA GLY A 34 -7.67 -20.88 -5.41
C GLY A 34 -6.85 -19.99 -4.47
N GLN A 35 -6.13 -20.57 -3.52
CA GLN A 35 -5.23 -19.84 -2.62
C GLN A 35 -4.01 -19.31 -3.36
N ASP A 36 -3.39 -20.11 -4.22
CA ASP A 36 -2.25 -19.71 -5.05
C ASP A 36 -2.64 -18.55 -5.97
N TYR A 37 -3.83 -18.60 -6.58
CA TYR A 37 -4.35 -17.50 -7.40
C TYR A 37 -4.55 -16.22 -6.58
N GLN A 38 -5.06 -16.34 -5.36
CA GLN A 38 -5.25 -15.19 -4.47
C GLN A 38 -3.91 -14.60 -4.00
N ILE A 39 -2.92 -15.44 -3.69
CA ILE A 39 -1.56 -15.01 -3.33
C ILE A 39 -0.88 -14.32 -4.51
N GLN A 40 -0.99 -14.90 -5.71
CA GLN A 40 -0.41 -14.36 -6.94
C GLN A 40 -1.01 -12.99 -7.25
N GLN A 41 -2.34 -12.84 -7.18
CA GLN A 41 -3.01 -11.57 -7.36
C GLN A 41 -2.57 -10.52 -6.33
N LEU A 42 -2.42 -10.91 -5.06
CA LEU A 42 -1.97 -10.00 -4.00
C LEU A 42 -0.52 -9.57 -4.21
N GLN A 43 0.33 -10.48 -4.70
CA GLN A 43 1.72 -10.20 -5.03
C GLN A 43 1.85 -9.27 -6.24
N GLU A 44 1.04 -9.46 -7.28
CA GLU A 44 0.96 -8.56 -8.44
C GLU A 44 0.49 -7.16 -8.04
N GLN A 45 -0.52 -7.07 -7.16
CA GLN A 45 -0.99 -5.79 -6.64
C GLN A 45 0.10 -5.07 -5.83
N ASN A 46 0.85 -5.80 -4.98
CA ASN A 46 1.95 -5.23 -4.21
C ASN A 46 3.08 -4.74 -5.12
N ALA A 47 3.41 -5.52 -6.15
CA ALA A 47 4.43 -5.16 -7.13
C ALA A 47 4.07 -3.88 -7.90
N GLN A 48 2.81 -3.74 -8.35
CA GLN A 48 2.34 -2.50 -8.98
C GLN A 48 2.42 -1.31 -8.03
N MET A 49 2.00 -1.48 -6.78
CA MET A 49 2.01 -0.39 -5.80
C MET A 49 3.45 0.08 -5.50
N GLN A 50 4.38 -0.85 -5.35
CA GLN A 50 5.80 -0.53 -5.16
C GLN A 50 6.38 0.22 -6.37
N GLN A 51 6.05 -0.22 -7.59
CA GLN A 51 6.50 0.44 -8.81
C GLN A 51 5.93 1.87 -8.96
N GLN A 52 4.70 2.10 -8.51
CA GLN A 52 4.06 3.42 -8.54
C GLN A 52 4.70 4.39 -7.53
N LEU A 53 5.08 3.93 -6.34
CA LEU A 53 5.80 4.75 -5.36
C LEU A 53 7.18 5.18 -5.85
N GLN A 54 7.89 4.36 -6.63
CA GLN A 54 9.19 4.73 -7.20
C GLN A 54 9.10 5.79 -8.31
N GLN A 55 7.95 5.95 -8.97
CA GLN A 55 7.76 6.92 -10.06
C GLN A 55 7.16 8.25 -9.61
N GLN A 56 6.58 8.29 -8.41
CA GLN A 56 6.25 9.54 -7.74
C GLN A 56 7.49 10.06 -6.99
N ALA A 57 8.46 10.57 -7.76
CA ALA A 57 9.36 11.58 -7.22
C ALA A 57 8.47 12.69 -6.60
N PRO A 58 8.70 13.09 -5.34
CA PRO A 58 7.90 14.13 -4.73
C PRO A 58 7.98 15.37 -5.62
N ALA A 59 6.85 15.77 -6.18
CA ALA A 59 6.68 17.12 -6.69
C ALA A 59 7.18 18.04 -5.58
N ALA A 60 8.20 18.85 -5.90
CA ALA A 60 8.81 19.75 -4.96
C ALA A 60 7.70 20.47 -4.19
N ALA A 61 7.57 20.13 -2.90
CA ALA A 61 6.80 20.94 -1.98
C ALA A 61 7.28 22.39 -2.17
N PRO A 62 6.40 23.41 -2.10
CA PRO A 62 6.84 24.79 -2.15
C PRO A 62 8.01 24.90 -1.17
N ALA A 63 9.19 25.22 -1.72
CA ALA A 63 10.43 25.22 -0.96
C ALA A 63 10.15 25.93 0.35
N ALA A 64 10.21 25.20 1.47
CA ALA A 64 10.18 25.82 2.77
C ALA A 64 11.24 26.92 2.69
N ALA A 65 10.80 28.17 2.83
CA ALA A 65 11.68 29.33 2.74
C ALA A 65 12.95 28.97 3.48
N ALA A 66 14.08 28.93 2.75
CA ALA A 66 15.33 28.46 3.28
C ALA A 66 15.53 29.14 4.63
N ALA A 67 15.56 28.35 5.71
CA ALA A 67 15.78 28.89 7.04
C ALA A 67 17.01 29.80 6.94
N PRO A 68 16.93 31.07 7.37
CA PRO A 68 17.97 32.04 7.12
C PRO A 68 19.30 31.47 7.60
N ALA A 69 20.34 31.65 6.79
CA ALA A 69 21.62 30.95 6.85
C ALA A 69 22.44 31.18 8.14
N GLY A 70 21.85 31.79 9.17
CA GLY A 70 22.44 32.06 10.49
C GLY A 70 21.88 31.19 11.63
N GLY A 71 21.07 30.17 11.34
CA GLY A 71 20.45 29.32 12.35
C GLY A 71 19.52 30.09 13.31
N VAL A 72 19.24 29.51 14.47
CA VAL A 72 18.36 30.10 15.50
C VAL A 72 18.81 31.51 15.89
N THR A 73 20.10 31.74 16.11
CA THR A 73 20.64 33.04 16.54
C THR A 73 20.47 34.14 15.48
N GLY A 74 20.65 33.81 14.20
CA GLY A 74 20.39 34.73 13.10
C GLY A 74 18.92 35.16 13.03
N GLN A 75 18.00 34.19 13.18
CA GLN A 75 16.55 34.44 13.21
C GLN A 75 16.15 35.35 14.37
N LEU A 76 16.70 35.14 15.56
CA LEU A 76 16.43 35.99 16.73
C LEU A 76 16.91 37.43 16.51
N THR A 77 18.03 37.62 15.80
CA THR A 77 18.57 38.95 15.49
C THR A 77 17.69 39.69 14.48
N GLU A 78 17.21 39.00 13.45
CA GLU A 78 16.29 39.55 12.45
C GLU A 78 14.94 39.93 13.07
N LEU A 79 14.36 39.05 13.88
CA LEU A 79 13.12 39.32 14.63
C LEU A 79 13.25 40.55 15.53
N LYS A 80 14.40 40.71 16.20
CA LYS A 80 14.66 41.90 17.04
C LYS A 80 14.72 43.16 16.20
N GLY A 81 15.39 43.12 15.04
CA GLY A 81 15.42 44.24 14.10
C GLY A 81 14.04 44.65 13.60
N LEU A 82 13.16 43.69 13.32
CA LEU A 82 11.77 43.95 12.89
C LEU A 82 10.90 44.53 14.01
N LEU A 83 11.09 44.11 15.25
CA LEU A 83 10.43 44.70 16.43
C LEU A 83 10.91 46.14 16.66
N ASP A 84 12.23 46.38 16.63
CA ASP A 84 12.82 47.71 16.80
C ASP A 84 12.41 48.67 15.65
N ALA A 85 12.16 48.13 14.44
CA ALA A 85 11.58 48.87 13.31
C ALA A 85 10.06 49.13 13.43
N GLY A 86 9.41 48.57 14.45
CA GLY A 86 7.95 48.66 14.65
C GLY A 86 7.13 47.90 13.61
N VAL A 87 7.76 47.00 12.84
CA VAL A 87 7.09 46.15 11.84
C VAL A 87 6.38 44.98 12.51
N LEU A 88 6.92 44.51 13.65
CA LEU A 88 6.30 43.50 14.49
C LEU A 88 5.85 44.11 15.82
N SER A 89 4.71 43.67 16.33
CA SER A 89 4.31 43.93 17.70
C SER A 89 5.09 43.05 18.70
N PRO A 90 5.19 43.46 19.98
CA PRO A 90 5.84 42.65 21.01
C PRO A 90 5.23 41.24 21.14
N GLU A 91 3.91 41.10 20.95
CA GLU A 91 3.22 39.81 21.01
C GLU A 91 3.64 38.89 19.86
N GLU A 92 3.75 39.43 18.65
CA GLU A 92 4.19 38.68 17.46
C GLU A 92 5.66 38.28 17.55
N PHE A 93 6.51 39.14 18.12
CA PHE A 93 7.91 38.83 18.37
C PHE A 93 8.09 37.62 19.29
N GLU A 94 7.35 37.55 20.40
CA GLU A 94 7.45 36.43 21.34
C GLU A 94 6.93 35.12 20.74
N ALA A 95 5.82 35.16 19.97
CA ALA A 95 5.31 33.99 19.26
C ALA A 95 6.31 33.47 18.21
N ALA A 96 6.94 34.37 17.45
CA ALA A 96 7.96 34.02 16.47
C ALA A 96 9.21 33.44 17.14
N LYS A 97 9.70 34.05 18.22
CA LYS A 97 10.83 33.55 19.01
C LYS A 97 10.58 32.16 19.58
N ALA A 98 9.39 31.89 20.13
CA ALA A 98 9.03 30.55 20.62
C ALA A 98 9.03 29.52 19.48
N LYS A 99 8.50 29.89 18.31
CA LYS A 99 8.51 29.03 17.12
C LYS A 99 9.93 28.74 16.62
N VAL A 100 10.80 29.75 16.63
CA VAL A 100 12.21 29.64 16.25
C VAL A 100 12.98 28.74 17.21
N LEU A 101 12.69 28.80 18.52
CA LEU A 101 13.29 27.90 19.51
C LEU A 101 12.74 26.48 19.46
N ALA A 102 11.48 26.29 19.05
CA ALA A 102 10.85 24.97 18.95
C ALA A 102 11.18 24.22 17.65
N GLY A 103 11.50 24.96 16.58
CA GLY A 103 11.87 24.39 15.27
C GLY A 103 13.38 24.34 15.00
N GLY A 104 14.21 24.76 15.96
CA GLY A 104 15.68 24.77 15.91
C GLY A 104 16.32 23.57 16.57
#